data_AF-A0A645JF25-F1
#
_entry.id   AF-A0A645JF25-F1
#
_cell.length_a   1.000
_cell.length_b   1.000
_cell.length_c   1.000
_cell.angle_alpha   90.00
_cell.angle_beta   90.00
_cell.angle_gamma   90.00
#
_symmetry.space_group_name_H-M   'P 1'
#
loop_
_entity.id
_entity.type
_entity.pdbx_description
1 polymer ?
#
loop_
_entity_poly.entity_id
_entity_poly.type
_entity_poly.pdbx_seq_one_letter_code
_entity_poly.pdbx_strand_id
1 'polypeptide(L)'
;MDAASCIGCGACVAACKNGSAMLFVAAKVSQFALLPQGRVEGAARAKAMVSKMDELGFGNCTNTGACEAECPKAISISHIARLNREFLSAKFKD
;
A
#
# COMPACT_ATOMS: atom_id res chain seq x y z
N MET A 1 11.98 1.83 -8.24
CA MET A 1 11.65 3.26 -8.43
C MET A 1 10.15 3.44 -8.23
N ASP A 2 9.71 4.64 -7.83
CA ASP A 2 8.34 5.19 -7.94
C ASP A 2 7.21 4.94 -6.92
N ALA A 3 7.39 4.22 -5.80
CA ALA A 3 6.37 4.30 -4.72
C ALA A 3 6.20 5.74 -4.15
N ALA A 4 7.32 6.48 -4.05
CA ALA A 4 7.32 7.88 -3.61
C ALA A 4 6.63 8.82 -4.60
N SER A 5 6.48 8.41 -5.86
CA SER A 5 5.85 9.20 -6.92
C SER A 5 4.32 9.20 -6.84
N CYS A 6 3.74 8.50 -5.85
CA CYS A 6 2.32 8.52 -5.56
C CYS A 6 1.84 9.94 -5.19
N ILE A 7 1.06 10.53 -6.10
CA ILE A 7 0.46 11.87 -5.97
C ILE A 7 -0.91 11.89 -5.27
N GLY A 8 -1.41 10.74 -4.80
CA GLY A 8 -2.69 10.69 -4.08
C GLY A 8 -3.94 10.93 -4.94
N CYS A 9 -3.88 10.68 -6.25
CA CYS A 9 -4.99 10.96 -7.18
C CYS A 9 -6.23 10.05 -7.02
N GLY A 10 -6.13 8.92 -6.32
CA GLY A 10 -7.28 8.01 -6.12
C GLY A 10 -7.66 7.11 -7.30
N ALA A 11 -7.00 7.23 -8.47
CA ALA A 11 -7.29 6.42 -9.66
C ALA A 11 -7.28 4.91 -9.39
N CYS A 12 -6.30 4.44 -8.61
CA CYS A 12 -6.20 3.02 -8.23
C CYS A 12 -7.39 2.50 -7.40
N VAL A 13 -8.04 3.37 -6.61
CA VAL A 13 -9.22 3.03 -5.81
C VAL A 13 -10.44 2.96 -6.71
N ALA A 14 -10.62 3.97 -7.57
CA ALA A 14 -11.74 4.05 -8.50
C ALA A 14 -11.75 2.90 -9.51
N ALA A 15 -10.58 2.46 -9.98
CA ALA A 15 -10.45 1.34 -10.92
C ALA A 15 -10.66 -0.04 -10.27
N CYS A 16 -10.53 -0.15 -8.95
CA CYS A 16 -10.66 -1.43 -8.27
C CYS A 16 -12.13 -1.82 -8.12
N LYS A 17 -12.53 -3.00 -8.62
CA LYS A 17 -13.89 -3.54 -8.43
C LYS A 17 -14.34 -3.64 -6.97
N ASN A 18 -13.37 -3.76 -6.06
CA ASN A 18 -13.61 -3.85 -4.62
C ASN A 18 -13.51 -2.48 -3.93
N GLY A 19 -13.20 -1.41 -4.65
CA GLY A 19 -12.86 -0.12 -4.05
C GLY A 19 -11.65 -0.19 -3.11
N SER A 20 -10.66 -1.03 -3.44
CA SER A 20 -9.52 -1.27 -2.55
C SER A 20 -8.49 -0.14 -2.64
N ALA A 21 -8.06 0.38 -1.48
CA ALA A 21 -6.96 1.34 -1.39
C ALA A 21 -5.58 0.69 -1.21
N MET A 22 -5.47 -0.62 -1.44
CA MET A 22 -4.24 -1.38 -1.18
C MET A 22 -3.02 -0.87 -1.96
N LEU A 23 -3.16 -0.44 -3.22
CA LEU A 23 -2.02 0.11 -3.97
C LEU A 23 -1.54 1.46 -3.38
N PHE A 24 -2.47 2.32 -2.99
CA PHE A 24 -2.16 3.59 -2.35
C PHE A 24 -1.44 3.39 -1.02
N VAL A 25 -2.01 2.55 -0.14
CA VAL A 25 -1.42 2.21 1.15
C VAL A 25 -0.03 1.59 0.96
N ALA A 26 0.09 0.67 0.02
CA ALA A 26 1.34 0.01 -0.29
C ALA A 26 2.42 0.96 -0.79
N ALA A 27 2.06 1.96 -1.60
CA ALA A 27 2.97 3.00 -2.05
C ALA A 27 3.47 3.83 -0.86
N LYS A 28 2.58 4.26 0.04
CA LYS A 28 2.93 5.08 1.22
C LYS A 28 3.77 4.34 2.26
N VAL A 29 3.62 3.02 2.37
CA VAL A 29 4.54 2.19 3.17
C VAL A 29 5.87 2.00 2.44
N SER A 30 5.82 1.63 1.16
CA SER A 30 7.01 1.31 0.36
C SER A 30 7.95 2.48 0.13
N GLN A 31 7.46 3.72 0.11
CA GLN A 31 8.29 4.92 -0.07
C GLN A 31 9.31 5.09 1.06
N PHE A 32 9.01 4.59 2.27
CA PHE A 32 9.89 4.68 3.44
C PHE A 32 10.53 3.33 3.79
N ALA A 33 9.88 2.20 3.49
CA ALA A 33 10.41 0.86 3.82
C ALA A 33 11.78 0.56 3.19
N LEU A 34 12.11 1.22 2.07
CA LEU A 34 13.41 1.09 1.40
C LEU A 34 14.50 1.99 1.99
N LEU A 35 14.13 2.93 2.86
CA LEU A 35 15.06 3.87 3.48
C LEU A 35 15.50 3.36 4.85
N PRO A 36 16.80 3.42 5.21
CA PRO A 36 17.27 3.07 6.55
C PRO A 36 16.50 3.80 7.66
N GLN A 37 16.21 5.09 7.44
CA GLN A 37 15.50 5.95 8.39
C GLN A 37 14.05 5.47 8.62
N GLY A 38 13.41 4.92 7.57
CA GLY A 38 12.02 4.47 7.63
C GLY A 38 11.82 3.14 8.36
N ARG A 39 12.90 2.38 8.62
CA ARG A 39 12.85 1.05 9.24
C ARG A 39 12.38 1.07 10.69
N VAL A 40 12.78 2.09 11.45
CA VAL A 40 12.45 2.21 12.89
C VAL A 40 10.94 2.21 13.11
N GLU A 41 10.21 2.92 12.24
CA GLU A 41 8.75 3.04 12.32
C GLU A 41 8.03 2.05 11.38
N GLY A 42 8.74 1.16 10.67
CA GLY A 42 8.18 0.36 9.58
C GLY A 42 6.99 -0.50 10.01
N ALA A 43 7.13 -1.19 11.14
CA ALA A 43 6.08 -2.05 11.71
C ALA A 43 4.84 -1.25 12.13
N ALA A 44 5.03 -0.15 12.86
CA ALA A 44 3.94 0.74 13.28
C ALA A 44 3.24 1.36 12.07
N ARG A 45 4.00 1.81 11.07
CA ARG A 45 3.50 2.41 9.83
C ARG A 45 2.63 1.42 9.03
N ALA A 46 3.09 0.19 8.85
CA ALA A 46 2.32 -0.82 8.11
C ALA A 46 0.99 -1.14 8.82
N LYS A 47 1.01 -1.33 10.14
CA LYS A 47 -0.20 -1.57 10.94
C LYS A 47 -1.16 -0.39 10.90
N ALA A 48 -0.67 0.82 11.16
CA ALA A 48 -1.49 2.03 11.19
C ALA A 48 -2.17 2.30 9.84
N MET A 49 -1.43 2.14 8.73
CA MET A 49 -1.99 2.37 7.40
C MET A 49 -3.05 1.33 7.02
N VAL A 50 -2.83 0.05 7.32
CA VAL A 50 -3.84 -1.01 7.06
C VAL A 50 -5.05 -0.82 7.97
N SER A 51 -4.84 -0.58 9.27
CA SER A 51 -5.93 -0.33 10.21
C SER A 51 -6.77 0.86 9.78
N LYS A 52 -6.15 1.95 9.28
CA LYS A 52 -6.92 3.11 8.83
C LYS A 52 -7.67 2.84 7.53
N MET A 53 -7.09 2.05 6.63
CA MET A 53 -7.77 1.60 5.41
C MET A 53 -9.04 0.80 5.74
N ASP A 54 -8.93 -0.13 6.69
CA ASP A 54 -10.04 -0.97 7.14
C ASP A 54 -11.11 -0.12 7.87
N GLU A 55 -10.70 0.80 8.75
CA GLU A 55 -11.59 1.72 9.48
C GLU A 55 -12.42 2.59 8.52
N LEU A 56 -11.83 3.03 7.41
CA LEU A 56 -12.50 3.83 6.39
C LEU A 56 -13.36 3.01 5.43
N GLY A 57 -13.40 1.68 5.59
CA GLY A 57 -14.27 0.79 4.82
C GLY A 57 -13.81 0.51 3.39
N PHE A 58 -12.53 0.71 3.06
CA PHE A 58 -12.00 0.31 1.75
C PHE A 58 -12.00 -1.21 1.60
N GLY A 59 -12.28 -1.71 0.40
CA GLY A 59 -12.34 -3.15 0.18
C GLY A 59 -10.97 -3.84 0.12
N ASN A 60 -11.01 -5.16 0.18
CA ASN A 60 -9.81 -6.01 0.16
C ASN A 60 -9.26 -6.22 -1.25
N CYS A 61 -7.94 -6.42 -1.35
CA CYS A 61 -7.30 -6.75 -2.63
C CYS A 61 -7.61 -8.20 -3.04
N THR A 62 -8.03 -8.39 -4.29
CA THR A 62 -8.22 -9.73 -4.92
C THR A 62 -7.28 -9.95 -6.13
N ASN A 63 -6.21 -9.15 -6.20
CA ASN A 63 -5.16 -9.22 -7.22
C ASN A 63 -5.65 -9.10 -8.68
N THR A 64 -6.57 -8.15 -8.95
CA THR A 64 -7.12 -7.93 -10.29
C THR A 64 -6.17 -7.21 -11.24
N GLY A 65 -5.11 -6.56 -10.74
CA GLY A 65 -4.15 -5.78 -11.55
C GLY A 65 -4.64 -4.42 -12.07
N ALA A 66 -5.95 -4.11 -11.95
CA ALA A 66 -6.52 -2.86 -12.46
C ALA A 66 -5.87 -1.59 -11.88
N CYS A 67 -5.42 -1.64 -10.62
CA CYS A 67 -4.81 -0.50 -9.94
C CYS A 67 -3.46 -0.08 -10.52
N GLU A 68 -2.64 -1.02 -11.01
CA GLU A 68 -1.36 -0.73 -11.67
C GLU A 68 -1.59 -0.23 -13.10
N ALA A 69 -2.55 -0.82 -13.81
CA ALA A 69 -2.90 -0.42 -15.18
C ALA A 69 -3.38 1.04 -15.26
N GLU A 70 -4.17 1.50 -14.30
CA GLU A 70 -4.73 2.86 -14.28
C GLU A 70 -3.83 3.89 -13.58
N CYS A 71 -2.70 3.46 -13.00
CA CYS A 71 -1.87 4.38 -12.23
C CYS A 71 -1.14 5.37 -13.17
N PRO A 72 -1.40 6.69 -13.08
CA PRO A 72 -0.72 7.68 -13.95
C PRO A 72 0.77 7.84 -13.65
N LYS A 73 1.25 7.20 -12.57
CA LYS A 73 2.64 7.19 -12.12
C LYS A 73 3.27 5.79 -12.22
N ALA A 74 2.60 4.87 -12.93
CA ALA A 74 3.08 3.51 -13.17
C ALA A 74 3.57 2.79 -11.90
N ILE A 75 2.86 2.98 -10.78
CA ILE A 75 3.20 2.33 -9.51
C ILE A 75 2.82 0.86 -9.61
N SER A 76 3.82 0.01 -9.41
CA SER A 76 3.62 -1.43 -9.56
C SER A 76 2.89 -2.08 -8.39
N ILE A 77 2.07 -3.10 -8.67
CA ILE A 77 1.44 -3.95 -7.64
C ILE A 77 2.46 -4.70 -6.77
N SER A 78 3.73 -4.80 -7.18
CA SER A 78 4.81 -5.36 -6.35
C SER A 78 4.97 -4.65 -5.00
N HIS A 79 4.54 -3.39 -4.91
CA HIS A 79 4.45 -2.66 -3.64
C HIS A 79 3.42 -3.26 -2.68
N ILE A 80 2.30 -3.79 -3.19
CA ILE A 80 1.29 -4.49 -2.37
C ILE A 80 1.91 -5.74 -1.74
N ALA A 81 2.71 -6.49 -2.50
CA ALA A 81 3.43 -7.63 -1.95
C ALA A 81 4.43 -7.22 -0.85
N ARG A 82 5.09 -6.05 -0.98
CA ARG A 82 5.94 -5.52 0.10
C ARG A 82 5.11 -5.15 1.34
N LEU A 83 4.02 -4.41 1.17
CA LEU A 83 3.11 -4.06 2.27
C LEU A 83 2.67 -5.30 3.04
N ASN A 84 2.22 -6.34 2.35
CA ASN A 84 1.76 -7.57 2.99
C ASN A 84 2.87 -8.23 3.81
N ARG A 85 4.11 -8.24 3.32
CA ARG A 85 5.27 -8.76 4.07
C ARG A 85 5.59 -7.90 5.30
N GLU A 86 5.58 -6.58 5.17
CA GLU A 86 5.80 -5.65 6.29
C GLU A 86 4.72 -5.82 7.37
N PHE A 87 3.45 -5.91 6.96
CA PHE A 87 2.33 -6.08 7.87
C PHE A 87 2.34 -7.44 8.57
N LEU A 88 2.59 -8.53 7.84
CA LEU A 88 2.69 -9.88 8.44
C LEU A 88 3.88 -9.96 9.41
N SER A 89 5.06 -9.48 9.01
CA SER A 89 6.23 -9.41 9.88
C SER A 89 5.96 -8.58 11.15
N ALA A 90 5.22 -7.47 11.02
CA ALA A 90 4.82 -6.66 12.16
C ALA A 90 3.83 -7.40 13.07
N LYS A 91 2.87 -8.15 12.53
CA LYS A 91 1.91 -8.95 13.33
C LYS A 91 2.56 -10.09 14.09
N PHE A 92 3.62 -10.71 13.57
CA PHE A 92 4.35 -11.77 14.29
C PHE A 92 5.30 -11.25 15.38
N LYS A 93 5.46 -9.93 15.52
CA LYS A 93 6.29 -9.29 16.55
C LYS A 93 5.48 -8.67 17.68
N ASP A 94 4.15 -8.76 17.62
CA ASP A 94 3.26 -8.46 18.74
C ASP A 94 3.35 -9.57 19.79
#